data_AF-S0G7Y8-F1
#
_entry.id   AF-S0G7Y8-F1
#
_cell.length_a   1.000
_cell.length_b   1.000
_cell.length_c   1.000
_cell.angle_alpha   90.00
_cell.angle_beta   90.00
_cell.angle_gamma   90.00
#
_symmetry.space_group_name_H-M   'P 1'
#
loop_
_entity.id
_entity.type
_entity.pdbx_description
1 polymer ?
#
loop_
_entity_poly.entity_id
_entity_poly.type
_entity_poly.pdbx_seq_one_letter_code
_entity_poly.pdbx_strand_id
1 'polypeptide(L)'
;MTPRRQMARSPRRHAWLLACAMAMSIFFLQWRPVMVWAGAATDDSLAGDLAQVQCSLVSASLNFGRLNLRQPSRIVGEGEVVVVCLNPSTAVRHTELALAFPTMGRQTALLRAGQSTLAAAFYRDAQFTEPWGDDRNGARALRVILELGPGERRRLRLPVHALLQNRRDASAGVYHTLIPITLTTRNTP
;
A
#
# COMPACT_ATOMS: atom_id res chain seq x y z
N MET A 1 49.10 -59.47 -39.06
CA MET A 1 48.14 -59.55 -37.94
C MET A 1 47.82 -58.14 -37.45
N THR A 2 46.54 -57.80 -37.47
CA THR A 2 45.99 -56.43 -37.50
C THR A 2 45.74 -55.90 -36.07
N PRO A 3 46.07 -54.64 -35.74
CA PRO A 3 45.82 -54.11 -34.41
C PRO A 3 44.34 -53.68 -34.24
N ARG A 4 43.71 -54.21 -33.20
CA ARG A 4 42.31 -53.96 -32.83
C ARG A 4 42.21 -52.62 -32.07
N ARG A 5 41.83 -51.55 -32.79
CA ARG A 5 41.41 -50.27 -32.19
C ARG A 5 40.10 -50.47 -31.43
N GLN A 6 40.12 -50.39 -30.10
CA GLN A 6 38.90 -50.27 -29.29
C GLN A 6 38.62 -48.82 -28.94
N MET A 7 37.41 -48.40 -29.33
CA MET A 7 36.85 -47.06 -29.27
C MET A 7 36.64 -46.60 -27.83
N ALA A 8 37.17 -45.42 -27.50
CA ALA A 8 36.77 -44.64 -26.34
C ALA A 8 35.33 -44.14 -26.53
N ARG A 9 34.39 -44.71 -25.78
CA ARG A 9 33.02 -44.18 -25.68
C ARG A 9 33.02 -42.93 -24.80
N SER A 10 32.89 -41.79 -25.46
CA SER A 10 32.61 -40.50 -24.83
C SER A 10 31.29 -40.55 -24.04
N PRO A 11 31.27 -40.21 -22.73
CA PRO A 11 30.03 -40.05 -22.00
C PRO A 11 29.33 -38.79 -22.50
N ARG A 12 28.20 -39.00 -23.20
CA ARG A 12 27.23 -37.97 -23.56
C ARG A 12 26.81 -37.21 -22.30
N ARG A 13 27.43 -36.05 -22.08
CA ARG A 13 26.95 -35.01 -21.17
C ARG A 13 25.57 -34.60 -21.67
N HIS A 14 24.54 -35.17 -21.06
CA HIS A 14 23.18 -34.64 -21.17
C HIS A 14 23.21 -33.29 -20.49
N ALA A 15 23.38 -32.26 -21.32
CA ALA A 15 23.12 -30.88 -20.95
C ALA A 15 21.69 -30.84 -20.42
N TRP A 16 21.57 -30.63 -19.11
CA TRP A 16 20.34 -30.26 -18.47
C TRP A 16 19.82 -29.01 -19.17
N LEU A 17 18.86 -29.20 -20.08
CA LEU A 17 17.92 -28.17 -20.50
C LEU A 17 17.10 -27.81 -19.27
N LEU A 18 17.69 -26.99 -18.40
CA LEU A 18 16.99 -26.14 -17.47
C LEU A 18 16.16 -25.18 -18.32
N ALA A 19 14.98 -25.65 -18.72
CA ALA A 19 13.90 -24.79 -19.13
C ALA A 19 13.65 -23.86 -17.93
N CYS A 20 14.21 -22.65 -18.01
CA CYS A 20 13.80 -21.51 -17.21
C CYS A 20 12.33 -21.28 -17.50
N ALA A 21 11.45 -21.99 -16.79
CA ALA A 21 10.07 -21.60 -16.63
C ALA A 21 10.13 -20.20 -16.03
N MET A 22 9.85 -19.18 -16.85
CA MET A 22 9.67 -17.82 -16.38
C MET A 22 8.46 -17.82 -15.45
N ALA A 23 8.72 -18.02 -14.16
CA ALA A 23 7.71 -18.04 -13.13
C ALA A 23 7.09 -16.64 -13.03
N MET A 24 5.90 -16.52 -13.59
CA MET A 24 5.17 -15.27 -13.73
C MET A 24 4.45 -14.98 -12.42
N SER A 25 4.89 -13.95 -11.69
CA SER A 25 4.33 -13.57 -10.40
C SER A 25 3.33 -12.42 -10.59
N ILE A 26 2.09 -12.58 -10.11
CA ILE A 26 1.01 -11.57 -10.14
C ILE A 26 0.80 -11.07 -8.71
N PHE A 27 0.61 -9.76 -8.52
CA PHE A 27 0.53 -9.13 -7.20
C PHE A 27 -0.79 -8.39 -7.05
N PHE A 28 -1.42 -8.53 -5.88
CA PHE A 28 -2.61 -7.77 -5.51
C PHE A 28 -2.49 -7.38 -4.04
N LEU A 29 -2.46 -6.08 -3.72
CA LEU A 29 -2.77 -5.64 -2.37
C LEU A 29 -4.27 -5.38 -2.27
N GLN A 30 -4.94 -6.16 -1.43
CA GLN A 30 -6.33 -5.95 -1.07
C GLN A 30 -6.38 -5.49 0.38
N TRP A 31 -6.94 -4.31 0.65
CA TRP A 31 -6.97 -3.70 1.97
C TRP A 31 -8.33 -3.94 2.60
N ARG A 32 -8.37 -4.50 3.81
CA ARG A 32 -9.59 -4.55 4.62
C ARG A 32 -9.62 -3.32 5.52
N PRO A 33 -10.69 -2.50 5.50
CA PRO A 33 -10.82 -1.39 6.44
C PRO A 33 -10.94 -1.97 7.86
N VAL A 34 -9.96 -1.68 8.73
CA VAL A 34 -10.11 -1.88 10.17
C VAL A 34 -10.86 -0.66 10.68
N MET A 35 -12.16 -0.82 10.91
CA MET A 35 -12.99 0.23 11.46
C MET A 35 -12.71 0.34 12.97
N VAL A 36 -11.87 1.30 13.37
CA VAL A 36 -11.70 1.65 14.79
C VAL A 36 -12.74 2.71 15.11
N TRP A 37 -13.84 2.31 15.76
CA TRP A 37 -14.78 3.23 16.38
C TRP A 37 -14.18 3.72 17.70
N ALA A 38 -13.96 5.03 17.83
CA ALA A 38 -13.66 5.66 19.11
C ALA A 38 -14.83 6.58 19.48
N GLY A 39 -15.51 6.26 20.58
CA GLY A 39 -16.42 7.18 21.28
C GLY A 39 -17.84 6.66 21.47
N ALA A 40 -18.12 6.16 22.67
CA ALA A 40 -19.47 5.97 23.18
C ALA A 40 -20.08 7.34 23.49
N ALA A 41 -21.27 7.62 22.95
CA ALA A 41 -22.08 8.78 23.32
C ALA A 41 -22.97 8.40 24.51
N THR A 42 -22.79 9.06 25.65
CA THR A 42 -23.72 9.01 26.78
C THR A 42 -24.61 10.25 26.78
N ASP A 43 -25.91 9.95 26.81
CA ASP A 43 -27.07 10.66 27.33
C ASP A 43 -27.59 11.99 26.75
N ASP A 44 -28.91 11.94 26.58
CA ASP A 44 -29.87 12.90 26.04
C ASP A 44 -29.91 14.18 26.89
N SER A 45 -29.36 15.29 26.39
CA SER A 45 -29.71 16.61 26.92
C SER A 45 -29.52 17.70 25.87
N LEU A 46 -30.63 18.33 25.49
CA LEU A 46 -30.75 19.65 24.85
C LEU A 46 -29.72 19.94 23.74
N ALA A 47 -30.05 19.43 22.55
CA ALA A 47 -29.33 19.49 21.29
C ALA A 47 -28.86 20.89 20.87
N GLY A 48 -27.71 21.32 21.39
CA GLY A 48 -26.82 22.19 20.65
C GLY A 48 -26.28 21.43 19.44
N ASP A 49 -26.23 22.08 18.27
CA ASP A 49 -25.66 21.54 17.02
C ASP A 49 -24.15 21.28 17.20
N LEU A 50 -23.81 20.21 17.91
CA LEU A 50 -22.46 19.70 18.15
C LEU A 50 -22.13 18.54 17.21
N ALA A 51 -22.88 18.42 16.11
CA ALA A 51 -22.73 17.34 15.17
C ALA A 51 -21.35 17.43 14.49
N GLN A 52 -20.43 16.54 14.88
CA GLN A 52 -19.08 16.49 14.35
C GLN A 52 -19.06 15.93 12.92
N VAL A 53 -18.12 16.40 12.11
CA VAL A 53 -17.89 15.81 10.77
C VAL A 53 -17.48 14.36 10.92
N GLN A 54 -18.20 13.47 10.26
CA GLN A 54 -17.96 12.03 10.26
C GLN A 54 -17.14 11.66 9.03
N CYS A 55 -15.92 11.16 9.19
CA CYS A 55 -15.11 10.68 8.09
C CYS A 55 -14.82 9.18 8.20
N SER A 56 -14.86 8.50 7.06
CA SER A 56 -14.63 7.06 6.95
C SER A 56 -13.69 6.77 5.80
N LEU A 57 -12.82 5.78 5.99
CA LEU A 57 -11.95 5.26 4.94
C LEU A 57 -12.68 4.13 4.21
N VAL A 58 -12.91 4.30 2.91
CA VAL A 58 -13.73 3.37 2.11
C VAL A 58 -12.86 2.29 1.47
N SER A 59 -11.75 2.69 0.87
CA SER A 59 -10.89 1.76 0.14
C SER A 59 -9.49 2.34 -0.03
N ALA A 60 -8.51 1.44 -0.02
CA ALA A 60 -7.21 1.67 -0.59
C ALA A 60 -6.86 0.47 -1.47
N SER A 61 -6.29 0.68 -2.64
CA SER A 61 -5.70 -0.39 -3.45
C SER A 61 -4.43 0.12 -4.10
N LEU A 62 -3.44 -0.77 -4.22
CA LEU A 62 -2.14 -0.47 -4.81
C LEU A 62 -1.69 -1.72 -5.55
N ASN A 63 -1.27 -1.57 -6.80
CA ASN A 63 -0.81 -2.69 -7.61
C ASN A 63 0.52 -2.36 -8.28
N PHE A 64 1.48 -3.28 -8.17
CA PHE A 64 2.80 -3.20 -8.83
C PHE A 64 2.86 -4.00 -10.14
N GLY A 65 1.76 -4.65 -10.53
CA GLY A 65 1.65 -5.47 -11.73
C GLY A 65 2.38 -6.79 -11.61
N ARG A 66 2.82 -7.32 -12.76
CA ARG A 66 3.62 -8.54 -12.83
C ARG A 66 5.09 -8.21 -12.71
N LEU A 67 5.78 -8.91 -11.81
CA LEU A 67 7.21 -8.74 -11.63
C LEU A 67 8.01 -9.84 -12.32
N ASN A 68 9.15 -9.46 -12.90
CA ASN A 68 10.11 -10.40 -13.46
C ASN A 68 11.55 -10.00 -13.11
N LEU A 69 12.48 -10.95 -13.22
CA LEU A 69 13.89 -10.76 -12.85
C LEU A 69 14.65 -9.77 -13.75
N ARG A 70 14.08 -9.40 -14.90
CA ARG A 70 14.69 -8.45 -15.86
C ARG A 70 14.26 -7.00 -15.59
N GLN A 71 13.26 -6.77 -14.75
CA GLN A 71 12.81 -5.44 -14.41
C GLN A 71 13.84 -4.69 -13.56
N PRO A 72 13.74 -3.34 -13.51
CA PRO A 72 14.54 -2.54 -12.61
C PRO A 72 14.41 -2.98 -11.14
N SER A 73 15.42 -2.64 -10.34
CA SER A 73 15.41 -2.91 -8.89
C SER A 73 14.35 -2.13 -8.12
N ARG A 74 13.76 -1.10 -8.74
CA ARG A 74 12.67 -0.28 -8.19
C ARG A 74 11.50 -0.31 -9.14
N ILE A 75 10.33 -0.66 -8.63
CA ILE A 75 9.12 -0.77 -9.41
C ILE A 75 8.11 0.22 -8.84
N VAL A 76 7.59 1.06 -9.73
CA VAL A 76 6.58 2.06 -9.38
C VAL A 76 5.23 1.37 -9.25
N GLY A 77 4.51 1.70 -8.20
CA GLY A 77 3.10 1.38 -8.03
C GLY A 77 2.32 2.67 -7.78
N GLU A 78 1.08 2.69 -8.27
CA GLU A 78 0.15 3.80 -8.07
C GLU A 78 -1.16 3.26 -7.53
N GLY A 79 -1.78 4.05 -6.65
CA GLY A 79 -3.02 3.70 -5.97
C GLY A 79 -3.74 4.93 -5.48
N GLU A 80 -4.87 4.72 -4.81
CA GLU A 80 -5.63 5.79 -4.19
C GLU A 80 -6.17 5.36 -2.82
N VAL A 81 -6.20 6.28 -1.87
CA VAL A 81 -6.98 6.19 -0.63
C VAL A 81 -8.24 7.02 -0.81
N VAL A 82 -9.39 6.40 -0.58
CA VAL A 82 -10.69 7.06 -0.66
C VAL A 82 -11.22 7.32 0.75
N VAL A 83 -11.42 8.59 1.07
CA VAL A 83 -12.08 9.03 2.31
C VAL A 83 -13.42 9.65 1.98
N VAL A 84 -14.44 9.32 2.74
CA VAL A 84 -15.77 9.93 2.63
C VAL A 84 -16.07 10.63 3.94
N CYS A 85 -16.33 11.93 3.86
CA CYS A 85 -16.71 12.77 4.98
C CYS A 85 -18.16 13.25 4.81
N LEU A 86 -18.90 13.31 5.91
CA LEU A 86 -20.27 13.80 6.01
C LEU A 86 -20.33 14.86 7.11
N ASN A 87 -20.92 16.01 6.81
CA ASN A 87 -21.27 17.00 7.82
C ASN A 87 -22.76 16.84 8.21
N PRO A 88 -23.08 16.23 9.36
CA PRO A 88 -24.46 16.12 9.83
C PRO A 88 -25.03 17.42 10.43
N SER A 89 -24.20 18.45 10.60
CA SER A 89 -24.58 19.74 11.19
C SER A 89 -25.43 20.59 10.25
N THR A 90 -26.18 21.53 10.81
CA THR A 90 -26.92 22.56 10.04
C THR A 90 -26.06 23.76 9.70
N ALA A 91 -24.84 23.83 10.25
CA ALA A 91 -23.84 24.87 9.99
C ALA A 91 -22.70 24.35 9.09
N VAL A 92 -21.98 25.28 8.47
CA VAL A 92 -20.71 24.99 7.79
C VAL A 92 -19.68 24.53 8.82
N ARG A 93 -18.90 23.50 8.47
CA ARG A 93 -17.83 22.96 9.33
C ARG A 93 -16.50 22.94 8.61
N HIS A 94 -15.47 23.35 9.34
CA HIS A 94 -14.08 23.18 8.94
C HIS A 94 -13.50 21.98 9.70
N THR A 95 -12.88 21.05 8.98
CA THR A 95 -12.24 19.87 9.58
C THR A 95 -10.87 19.62 8.96
N GLU A 96 -9.88 19.36 9.78
CA GLU A 96 -8.57 18.88 9.38
C GLU A 96 -8.56 17.35 9.45
N LEU A 97 -8.25 16.72 8.32
CA LEU A 97 -7.98 15.28 8.23
C LEU A 97 -6.47 15.06 8.27
N ALA A 98 -6.03 14.13 9.09
CA ALA A 98 -4.66 13.61 9.04
C ALA A 98 -4.67 12.10 8.79
N LEU A 99 -4.02 11.69 7.71
CA LEU A 99 -3.88 10.30 7.26
C LEU A 99 -2.43 9.84 7.33
N ALA A 100 -2.21 8.72 8.00
CA ALA A 100 -0.88 8.14 8.19
C ALA A 100 -0.87 6.64 7.89
N PHE A 101 0.23 6.20 7.29
CA PHE A 101 0.61 4.79 7.25
C PHE A 101 1.66 4.51 8.32
N PRO A 102 1.65 3.36 8.99
CA PRO A 102 2.73 3.01 9.93
C PRO A 102 4.05 2.89 9.17
N THR A 103 5.12 3.41 9.77
CA THR A 103 6.48 3.23 9.21
C THR A 103 7.21 2.08 9.89
N MET A 104 7.97 1.32 9.08
CA MET A 104 8.91 0.27 9.50
C MET A 104 10.31 0.71 9.06
N GLY A 105 10.88 1.68 9.78
CA GLY A 105 12.10 2.36 9.36
C GLY A 105 11.85 3.24 8.12
N ARG A 106 12.55 2.97 7.02
CA ARG A 106 12.36 3.67 5.73
C ARG A 106 11.27 3.05 4.84
N GLN A 107 10.68 1.93 5.27
CA GLN A 107 9.66 1.21 4.51
C GLN A 107 8.28 1.46 5.13
N THR A 108 7.24 1.41 4.31
CA THR A 108 5.85 1.54 4.75
C THR A 108 5.14 0.19 4.72
N ALA A 109 5.64 -0.76 3.93
CA ALA A 109 5.01 -2.04 3.70
C ALA A 109 6.02 -3.18 3.49
N LEU A 110 5.64 -4.37 3.94
CA LEU A 110 6.32 -5.63 3.64
C LEU A 110 5.31 -6.59 3.00
N LEU A 111 5.44 -6.79 1.69
CA LEU A 111 4.68 -7.75 0.92
C LEU A 111 5.25 -9.15 1.13
N ARG A 112 4.41 -10.17 1.30
CA ARG A 112 4.85 -11.55 1.61
C ARG A 112 4.32 -12.57 0.60
N ALA A 113 5.15 -13.54 0.24
CA ALA A 113 4.76 -14.75 -0.48
C ALA A 113 5.54 -15.95 0.08
N GLY A 114 4.86 -16.83 0.82
CA GLY A 114 5.52 -17.88 1.58
C GLY A 114 6.52 -17.28 2.59
N GLN A 115 7.79 -17.66 2.49
CA GLN A 115 8.88 -17.14 3.32
C GLN A 115 9.61 -15.93 2.70
N SER A 116 9.26 -15.56 1.47
CA SER A 116 9.88 -14.43 0.77
C SER A 116 9.16 -13.12 1.09
N THR A 117 9.91 -12.03 1.16
CA THR A 117 9.37 -10.69 1.42
C THR A 117 9.93 -9.64 0.46
N LEU A 118 9.10 -8.68 0.07
CA LEU A 118 9.47 -7.49 -0.69
C LEU A 118 9.07 -6.25 0.08
N ALA A 119 9.94 -5.26 0.11
CA ALA A 119 9.70 -4.00 0.82
C ALA A 119 9.17 -2.94 -0.13
N ALA A 120 8.20 -2.16 0.33
CA ALA A 120 7.73 -0.97 -0.38
C ALA A 120 7.69 0.25 0.53
N ALA A 121 7.96 1.41 -0.06
CA ALA A 121 7.84 2.72 0.57
C ALA A 121 6.77 3.54 -0.16
N PHE A 122 5.96 4.29 0.59
CA PHE A 122 4.91 5.15 0.06
C PHE A 122 5.30 6.61 0.11
N TYR A 123 4.81 7.38 -0.86
CA TYR A 123 5.14 8.77 -1.10
C TYR A 123 3.88 9.55 -1.43
N ARG A 124 3.91 10.84 -1.09
CA ARG A 124 2.81 11.79 -1.35
C ARG A 124 2.88 12.39 -2.76
N ASP A 125 4.05 12.31 -3.41
CA ASP A 125 4.34 12.86 -4.72
C ASP A 125 4.86 11.80 -5.69
N ALA A 126 4.66 12.04 -6.99
CA ALA A 126 5.09 11.16 -8.07
C ALA A 126 6.61 11.14 -8.28
N GLN A 127 7.33 12.12 -7.71
CA GLN A 127 8.79 12.23 -7.77
C GLN A 127 9.47 11.43 -6.63
N PHE A 128 8.68 10.84 -5.73
CA PHE A 128 9.14 10.02 -4.60
C PHE A 128 10.08 10.79 -3.65
N THR A 129 9.76 12.06 -3.39
CA THR A 129 10.57 12.96 -2.57
C THR A 129 10.01 13.13 -1.15
N GLU A 130 8.69 13.03 -0.98
CA GLU A 130 7.98 13.17 0.28
C GLU A 130 7.46 11.82 0.78
N PRO A 131 8.19 11.10 1.64
CA PRO A 131 7.72 9.86 2.21
C PRO A 131 6.44 10.05 3.02
N TRP A 132 5.47 9.17 2.80
CA TRP A 132 4.18 9.17 3.50
C TRP A 132 4.20 8.17 4.66
N GLY A 133 3.93 8.64 5.88
CA GLY A 133 3.93 7.81 7.07
C GLY A 133 3.30 8.47 8.29
N ASP A 134 3.73 8.04 9.47
CA ASP A 134 3.20 8.38 10.80
C ASP A 134 4.02 9.47 11.52
N ASP A 135 4.55 10.44 10.76
CA ASP A 135 5.42 11.52 11.26
C ASP A 135 6.72 11.01 11.92
N ARG A 136 7.13 9.77 11.62
CA ARG A 136 8.38 9.14 12.11
C ARG A 136 9.33 8.86 10.95
N ASN A 137 10.62 8.73 11.27
CA ASN A 137 11.66 8.34 10.30
C ASN A 137 11.75 9.24 9.05
N GLY A 138 11.35 10.51 9.17
CA GLY A 138 11.31 11.47 8.07
C GLY A 138 10.06 11.39 7.19
N ALA A 139 9.19 10.40 7.39
CA ALA A 139 7.89 10.33 6.74
C ALA A 139 6.93 11.34 7.38
N ARG A 140 5.94 11.82 6.61
CA ARG A 140 4.93 12.77 7.07
C ARG A 140 3.53 12.25 6.86
N ALA A 141 2.64 12.52 7.81
CA ALA A 141 1.21 12.32 7.64
C ALA A 141 0.67 13.30 6.59
N LEU A 142 -0.29 12.84 5.80
CA LEU A 142 -0.99 13.68 4.83
C LEU A 142 -2.07 14.47 5.58
N ARG A 143 -2.03 15.80 5.47
CA ARG A 143 -3.01 16.70 6.09
C ARG A 143 -3.86 17.39 5.03
N VAL A 144 -5.18 17.39 5.22
CA VAL A 144 -6.16 18.01 4.32
C VAL A 144 -7.16 18.80 5.14
N ILE A 145 -7.33 20.08 4.83
CA ILE A 145 -8.38 20.91 5.42
C ILE A 145 -9.60 20.85 4.51
N LEU A 146 -10.75 20.55 5.08
CA LEU A 146 -12.03 20.52 4.40
C LEU A 146 -12.97 21.55 5.00
N GLU A 147 -13.67 22.25 4.12
CA GLU A 147 -14.90 22.97 4.44
C GLU A 147 -16.07 22.16 3.90
N LEU A 148 -17.07 21.89 4.74
CA LEU A 148 -18.26 21.12 4.39
C LEU A 148 -19.51 21.92 4.75
N GLY A 149 -20.39 22.11 3.78
CA GLY A 149 -21.69 22.72 3.99
C GLY A 149 -22.64 21.82 4.82
N PRO A 150 -23.79 22.36 5.23
CA PRO A 150 -24.80 21.59 5.97
C PRO A 150 -25.28 20.37 5.19
N GLY A 151 -25.23 19.18 5.80
CA GLY A 151 -25.61 17.92 5.15
C GLY A 151 -24.67 17.46 4.03
N GLU A 152 -23.56 18.18 3.76
CA GLU A 152 -22.69 17.86 2.64
C GLU A 152 -21.96 16.53 2.85
N ARG A 153 -21.94 15.70 1.81
CA ARG A 153 -21.13 14.49 1.73
C ARG A 153 -20.04 14.66 0.68
N ARG A 154 -18.78 14.71 1.12
CA ARG A 154 -17.62 14.86 0.25
C ARG A 154 -16.80 13.59 0.17
N ARG A 155 -16.42 13.21 -1.05
CA ARG A 155 -15.54 12.07 -1.32
C ARG A 155 -14.18 12.59 -1.78
N LEU A 156 -13.15 12.32 -0.99
CA LEU A 156 -11.77 12.62 -1.32
C LEU A 156 -11.10 11.40 -1.93
N ARG A 157 -10.30 11.62 -2.97
CA ARG A 157 -9.39 10.62 -3.55
C ARG A 157 -7.97 11.15 -3.40
N LEU A 158 -7.16 10.44 -2.62
CA LEU A 158 -5.81 10.84 -2.26
C LEU A 158 -4.83 9.88 -2.95
N PRO A 159 -4.04 10.34 -3.93
CA PRO A 159 -3.13 9.46 -4.66
C PRO A 159 -2.05 8.92 -3.74
N VAL A 160 -1.72 7.64 -3.91
CA VAL A 160 -0.61 6.96 -3.23
C VAL A 160 0.41 6.59 -4.29
N HIS A 161 1.61 7.12 -4.18
CA HIS A 161 2.75 6.71 -5.01
C HIS A 161 3.62 5.75 -4.20
N ALA A 162 4.07 4.66 -4.82
CA ALA A 162 4.83 3.65 -4.12
C ALA A 162 6.04 3.17 -4.93
N LEU A 163 7.12 2.84 -4.21
CA LEU A 163 8.29 2.18 -4.76
C LEU A 163 8.48 0.84 -4.09
N LEU A 164 8.36 -0.24 -4.86
CA LEU A 164 8.69 -1.60 -4.45
C LEU A 164 10.16 -1.89 -4.77
N GLN A 165 10.88 -2.45 -3.80
CA GLN A 165 12.23 -2.95 -3.99
C GLN A 165 12.18 -4.36 -4.57
N ASN A 166 12.46 -4.49 -5.86
CA ASN A 166 12.50 -5.77 -6.54
C ASN A 166 13.82 -6.49 -6.21
N ARG A 167 13.69 -7.60 -5.49
CA ARG A 167 14.79 -8.46 -5.09
C ARG A 167 14.93 -9.61 -6.07
N ARG A 168 16.13 -9.82 -6.62
CA ARG A 168 16.40 -10.89 -7.60
C ARG A 168 16.37 -12.29 -6.99
N ASP A 169 16.52 -12.38 -5.67
CA ASP A 169 16.45 -13.62 -4.89
C ASP A 169 15.06 -13.89 -4.32
N ALA A 170 14.07 -13.05 -4.63
CA ALA A 170 12.70 -13.24 -4.20
C ALA A 170 12.09 -14.46 -4.92
N SER A 171 11.46 -15.36 -4.15
CA SER A 171 10.79 -16.54 -4.71
C SER A 171 9.62 -16.14 -5.62
N ALA A 172 9.32 -16.93 -6.64
CA ALA A 172 8.12 -16.68 -7.44
C ALA A 172 6.85 -16.90 -6.60
N GLY A 173 5.82 -16.08 -6.82
CA GLY A 173 4.54 -16.18 -6.10
C GLY A 173 3.72 -14.90 -6.10
N VAL A 174 2.55 -14.96 -5.46
CA VAL A 174 1.67 -13.80 -5.28
C VAL A 174 2.03 -13.11 -3.96
N TYR A 175 2.58 -11.91 -4.03
CA TYR A 175 2.85 -11.15 -2.81
C TYR A 175 1.73 -10.16 -2.53
N HIS A 176 1.29 -10.18 -1.27
CA HIS A 176 0.25 -9.32 -0.76
C HIS A 176 0.58 -8.93 0.69
N THR A 177 -0.06 -7.87 1.17
CA THR A 177 0.02 -7.45 2.56
C THR A 177 -1.18 -6.58 2.90
N LEU A 178 -1.50 -6.53 4.20
CA LEU A 178 -2.48 -5.63 4.78
C LEU A 178 -1.71 -4.60 5.59
N ILE A 179 -1.92 -3.33 5.29
CA ILE A 179 -1.28 -2.24 6.01
C ILE A 179 -2.41 -1.43 6.66
N PRO A 180 -2.38 -1.18 7.96
CA PRO A 180 -3.38 -0.36 8.60
C PRO A 180 -3.18 1.11 8.18
N ILE A 181 -4.28 1.85 8.07
CA ILE A 181 -4.25 3.30 7.80
C ILE A 181 -4.89 3.98 9.01
N THR A 182 -4.18 4.94 9.59
CA THR A 182 -4.71 5.76 10.68
C THR A 182 -5.32 7.02 10.07
N LEU A 183 -6.62 7.21 10.30
CA LEU A 183 -7.35 8.43 9.98
C LEU A 183 -7.67 9.16 11.29
N THR A 184 -7.26 10.41 11.39
CA THR A 184 -7.63 11.29 12.50
C THR A 184 -8.35 12.51 11.95
N THR A 185 -9.39 12.94 12.66
CA THR A 185 -10.18 14.11 12.32
C THR A 185 -10.08 15.12 13.46
N ARG A 186 -9.88 16.39 13.11
CA ARG A 186 -9.88 17.51 14.06
C ARG A 186 -10.78 18.59 13.52
N ASN A 187 -11.90 18.83 14.18
CA ASN A 187 -12.75 19.95 13.83
C ASN A 187 -12.06 21.23 14.27
N THR A 188 -11.99 22.20 13.36
CA THR A 188 -11.53 23.55 13.65
C THR A 188 -12.75 24.42 13.92
N PRO A 189 -12.69 25.32 14.91
CA PRO A 189 -13.80 26.23 15.21
C PRO A 189 -14.14 27.14 14.03
#